data_AF-A0AAW1U0C5-F1
#
_entry.id   AF-A0AAW1U0C5-F1
#
_cell.length_a   1.000
_cell.length_b   1.000
_cell.length_c   1.000
_cell.angle_alpha   90.00
_cell.angle_beta   90.00
_cell.angle_gamma   90.00
#
_symmetry.space_group_name_H-M   'P 1'
#
loop_
_entity.id
_entity.type
_entity.pdbx_description
1 polymer ?
#
loop_
_entity_poly.entity_id
_entity_poly.type
_entity_poly.pdbx_seq_one_letter_code
_entity_poly.pdbx_strand_id
1 'polypeptide(L)'
;MSNHEPMLYFIILGELSEDGEEVFIPKRKKRKLWSKEWYLRLEFSHSNLLSELHVSAPAEFENFLRMDSVTYDDLLDKVRPFIEKKYTIMRSAISANEQQH
;
A
#
# COMPACT_ATOMS: atom_id res chain seq x y z
N MET A 1 49.82 -5.13 -14.50
CA MET A 1 48.34 -5.16 -14.50
C MET A 1 47.88 -5.88 -13.25
N SER A 2 47.36 -5.15 -12.26
CA SER A 2 46.32 -5.63 -11.33
C SER A 2 45.94 -4.44 -10.45
N ASN A 3 44.87 -3.74 -10.84
CA ASN A 3 44.24 -2.73 -10.00
C ASN A 3 43.13 -3.43 -9.21
N HIS A 4 43.48 -3.92 -8.02
CA HIS A 4 42.56 -4.45 -7.00
C HIS A 4 43.28 -4.07 -5.69
N GLU A 5 42.96 -2.99 -4.98
CA GLU A 5 41.79 -2.83 -4.11
C GLU A 5 41.88 -1.45 -3.41
N PRO A 6 41.12 -0.42 -3.79
CA PRO A 6 40.93 0.76 -2.93
C PRO A 6 39.77 0.62 -1.94
N MET A 7 39.06 -0.53 -1.93
CA MET A 7 37.83 -0.70 -1.14
C MET A 7 38.05 -1.38 0.22
N LEU A 8 39.15 -2.13 0.39
CA LEU A 8 39.49 -2.78 1.67
C LEU A 8 39.85 -1.79 2.79
N TYR A 9 40.32 -0.58 2.45
CA TYR A 9 40.69 0.43 3.46
C TYR A 9 39.46 0.97 4.22
N PHE A 10 38.26 0.91 3.63
CA PHE A 10 37.03 1.34 4.28
C PHE A 10 36.44 0.32 5.27
N ILE A 11 36.90 -0.94 5.24
CA ILE A 11 36.37 -2.00 6.10
C ILE A 11 37.28 -2.24 7.32
N ILE A 12 38.57 -1.89 7.25
CA ILE A 12 39.54 -2.18 8.34
C ILE A 12 39.72 -1.05 9.36
N LEU A 13 39.17 0.16 9.15
CA LEU A 13 39.21 1.24 10.16
C LEU A 13 38.10 1.11 11.22
N GLY A 14 38.04 -0.05 11.87
CA GLY A 14 37.20 -0.31 13.05
C GLY A 14 37.98 -0.48 14.35
N GLU A 15 39.32 -0.53 14.31
CA GLU A 15 40.14 -0.72 15.50
C GLU A 15 41.41 0.12 15.45
N LEU A 16 41.55 0.96 16.48
CA LEU A 16 42.70 1.73 16.96
C LEU A 16 43.01 3.05 16.23
N SER A 17 42.33 4.11 16.67
CA SER A 17 42.94 5.44 16.79
C SER A 17 42.60 6.01 18.16
N GLU A 18 43.62 6.36 18.95
CA GLU A 18 43.54 6.98 20.29
C GLU A 18 43.29 8.49 20.24
N ASP A 19 42.88 9.02 19.10
CA ASP A 19 42.76 10.46 18.89
C ASP A 19 41.28 10.79 18.68
N GLY A 20 40.72 11.64 19.54
CA GLY A 20 39.29 11.99 19.61
C GLY A 20 38.74 12.80 18.42
N GLU A 21 39.06 12.40 17.19
CA GLU A 21 38.43 12.89 15.97
C GLU A 21 37.10 12.12 15.75
N GLU A 22 35.98 12.83 15.88
CA GLU A 22 34.65 12.28 15.60
C GLU A 22 34.53 12.00 14.09
N VAL A 23 34.73 10.73 13.69
CA VAL A 23 34.58 10.31 12.29
C VAL A 23 33.11 10.45 11.87
N PHE A 24 32.82 11.44 11.02
CA PHE A 24 31.49 11.60 10.42
C PHE A 24 31.21 10.44 9.47
N ILE A 25 30.43 9.45 9.93
CA ILE A 25 29.94 8.36 9.08
C ILE A 25 28.66 8.85 8.39
N PRO A 26 28.69 9.16 7.07
CA PRO A 26 27.48 9.57 6.37
C PRO A 26 26.46 8.43 6.39
N LYS A 27 25.31 8.67 7.02
CA LYS A 27 24.19 7.71 7.02
C LYS A 27 23.71 7.52 5.58
N ARG A 28 23.69 6.26 5.12
CA ARG A 28 23.12 5.94 3.81
C ARG A 28 21.65 6.36 3.77
N LYS A 29 21.27 7.14 2.75
CA LYS A 29 19.86 7.47 2.50
C LYS A 29 19.08 6.17 2.27
N LYS A 30 17.94 6.03 2.93
CA LYS A 30 17.02 4.92 2.67
C LYS A 30 16.59 4.97 1.20
N ARG A 31 16.68 3.84 0.49
CA ARG A 31 16.21 3.74 -0.89
C ARG A 31 14.71 3.98 -0.93
N LYS A 32 14.23 4.73 -1.93
CA LYS A 32 12.79 4.90 -2.14
C LYS A 32 12.19 3.54 -2.55
N LEU A 33 11.17 3.11 -1.83
CA LEU A 33 10.33 1.98 -2.22
C LEU A 33 9.46 2.41 -3.40
N TRP A 34 9.42 1.60 -4.46
CA TRP A 34 8.62 1.88 -5.65
C TRP A 34 7.15 1.48 -5.47
N SER A 35 6.88 0.52 -4.58
CA SER A 35 5.54 0.07 -4.20
C SER A 35 5.49 -0.16 -2.69
N LYS A 36 4.37 0.18 -2.04
CA LYS A 36 4.12 -0.10 -0.63
C LYS A 36 3.76 -1.57 -0.45
N GLU A 37 4.05 -2.14 0.72
CA GLU A 37 3.83 -3.57 0.96
C GLU A 37 2.35 -3.96 0.90
N TRP A 38 1.44 -3.12 1.40
CA TRP A 38 -0.01 -3.35 1.29
C TRP A 38 -0.48 -3.41 -0.16
N TYR A 39 0.17 -2.69 -1.08
CA TYR A 39 -0.18 -2.73 -2.52
C TYR A 39 0.20 -4.07 -3.17
N LEU A 40 1.21 -4.74 -2.62
CA LEU A 40 1.65 -6.06 -3.09
C LEU A 40 0.77 -7.19 -2.57
N ARG A 41 -0.07 -6.92 -1.55
CA ARG A 41 -1.04 -7.87 -0.99
C ARG A 41 -2.33 -7.85 -1.81
N LEU A 42 -2.23 -8.32 -3.05
CA LEU A 42 -3.35 -8.41 -4.02
C LEU A 42 -4.43 -9.44 -3.62
N GLU A 43 -4.29 -10.11 -2.49
CA GLU A 43 -5.27 -11.08 -1.97
C GLU A 43 -6.53 -10.43 -1.39
N PHE A 44 -6.51 -9.14 -1.08
CA PHE A 44 -7.69 -8.43 -0.60
C PHE A 44 -8.54 -7.95 -1.78
N SER A 45 -9.82 -8.36 -1.82
CA SER A 45 -10.85 -7.66 -2.60
C SER A 45 -10.76 -6.15 -2.32
N HIS A 46 -10.95 -5.30 -3.34
CA HIS A 46 -10.87 -3.83 -3.25
C HIS A 46 -11.66 -3.24 -2.05
N SER A 47 -12.76 -3.89 -1.65
CA SER A 47 -13.56 -3.52 -0.48
C SER A 47 -12.83 -3.72 0.85
N ASN A 48 -12.03 -4.78 0.96
CA ASN A 48 -11.29 -5.13 2.17
C ASN A 48 -10.06 -4.23 2.33
N LEU A 49 -9.42 -3.86 1.22
CA LEU A 49 -8.24 -2.98 1.22
C LEU A 49 -8.58 -1.58 1.73
N LEU A 50 -9.69 -0.98 1.27
CA LEU A 50 -10.08 0.37 1.71
C LEU A 50 -10.38 0.42 3.21
N SER A 51 -11.07 -0.59 3.74
CA SER A 51 -11.35 -0.70 5.17
C SER A 51 -10.07 -0.86 6.00
N GLU A 52 -9.13 -1.68 5.52
CA GLU A 52 -7.84 -1.88 6.20
C GLU A 52 -6.97 -0.61 6.16
N LEU A 53 -6.90 0.09 5.02
CA LEU A 53 -6.17 1.35 4.89
C LEU A 53 -6.77 2.44 5.78
N HIS A 54 -8.11 2.53 5.86
CA HIS A 54 -8.78 3.51 6.69
C HIS A 54 -8.41 3.38 8.17
N VAL A 55 -8.23 2.14 8.66
CA VAL A 55 -7.86 1.87 10.06
C VAL A 55 -6.35 1.93 10.30
N SER A 56 -5.56 1.30 9.41
CA SER A 56 -4.12 1.11 9.63
C SER A 56 -3.27 2.29 9.19
N ALA A 57 -3.70 3.06 8.18
CA ALA A 57 -2.90 4.07 7.52
C ALA A 57 -3.77 5.16 6.84
N PRO A 58 -4.34 6.11 7.60
CA PRO A 58 -5.25 7.13 7.07
C PRO A 58 -4.63 8.02 5.97
N ALA A 59 -3.34 8.36 6.08
CA ALA A 59 -2.66 9.16 5.08
C ALA A 59 -2.49 8.39 3.74
N GLU A 60 -2.25 7.09 3.81
CA GLU A 60 -2.22 6.22 2.64
C GLU A 60 -3.61 6.03 2.02
N PHE A 61 -4.66 5.97 2.84
CA PHE A 61 -6.05 5.93 2.38
C PHE A 61 -6.39 7.17 1.54
N GLU A 62 -6.07 8.36 2.04
CA GLU A 62 -6.31 9.61 1.31
C GLU A 62 -5.49 9.70 0.03
N ASN A 63 -4.23 9.25 0.05
CA ASN A 63 -3.38 9.23 -1.14
C ASN A 63 -3.90 8.24 -2.20
N PHE A 64 -4.40 7.08 -1.76
CA PHE A 64 -4.98 6.08 -2.65
C PHE A 64 -6.25 6.59 -3.34
N LEU A 65 -7.16 7.21 -2.58
CA LEU A 65 -8.41 7.75 -3.11
C LEU A 65 -8.25 9.15 -3.74
N ARG A 66 -7.12 9.83 -3.48
CA ARG A 66 -6.85 11.24 -3.83
C ARG A 66 -7.93 12.20 -3.30
N MET A 67 -8.53 11.87 -2.17
CA MET A 67 -9.53 12.66 -1.47
C MET A 67 -9.40 12.40 0.04
N ASP A 68 -9.85 13.35 0.83
CA ASP A 68 -9.98 13.18 2.28
C ASP A 68 -11.10 12.17 2.61
N SER A 69 -11.02 11.56 3.79
CA SER A 69 -12.01 10.57 4.22
C SER A 69 -13.42 11.15 4.38
N VAL A 70 -13.52 12.41 4.81
CA VAL A 70 -14.81 13.07 5.02
C VAL A 70 -15.54 13.26 3.69
N THR A 71 -14.84 13.75 2.67
CA THR A 71 -15.38 13.88 1.31
C THR A 71 -15.76 12.54 0.72
N TYR A 72 -14.99 11.48 0.99
CA TYR A 72 -15.33 10.12 0.55
C TYR A 72 -16.65 9.66 1.17
N ASP A 73 -16.83 9.81 2.48
CA ASP A 73 -18.04 9.40 3.19
C ASP A 73 -19.27 10.18 2.71
N ASP A 74 -19.12 11.51 2.54
CA ASP A 74 -20.18 12.37 1.99
C ASP A 74 -20.60 11.95 0.57
N LEU A 75 -19.63 11.58 -0.28
CA LEU A 75 -19.90 11.11 -1.62
C LEU A 75 -20.56 9.72 -1.59
N LEU A 76 -20.05 8.83 -0.74
CA LEU A 76 -20.58 7.50 -0.58
C LEU A 76 -22.05 7.55 -0.18
N ASP A 77 -22.42 8.39 0.80
CA ASP A 77 -23.81 8.55 1.24
C ASP A 77 -24.73 9.08 0.13
N LYS A 78 -24.24 10.01 -0.69
CA LYS A 78 -25.00 10.53 -1.84
C LYS A 78 -25.20 9.49 -2.94
N VAL A 79 -24.21 8.65 -3.18
CA VAL A 79 -24.21 7.68 -4.28
C VAL A 79 -24.84 6.35 -3.87
N ARG A 80 -24.77 5.99 -2.57
CA ARG A 80 -25.32 4.78 -1.96
C ARG A 80 -26.72 4.40 -2.46
N PRO A 81 -27.74 5.28 -2.46
CA PRO A 81 -29.09 4.89 -2.92
C PRO A 81 -29.18 4.47 -4.39
N PHE A 82 -28.16 4.79 -5.20
CA PHE A 82 -28.07 4.47 -6.63
C PHE A 82 -27.24 3.21 -6.91
N ILE A 83 -26.23 2.94 -6.09
CA ILE A 83 -25.33 1.78 -6.28
C ILE A 83 -25.71 0.59 -5.41
N GLU A 84 -26.49 0.80 -4.36
CA GLU A 84 -26.98 -0.28 -3.52
C GLU A 84 -27.96 -1.15 -4.31
N LYS A 85 -27.61 -2.44 -4.43
CA LYS A 85 -28.36 -3.40 -5.24
C LYS A 85 -29.75 -3.61 -4.63
N LYS A 86 -30.77 -3.04 -5.26
CA LYS A 86 -32.16 -3.29 -4.88
C LYS A 86 -32.59 -4.65 -5.40
N TYR A 87 -33.08 -5.51 -4.50
CA TYR A 87 -33.80 -6.72 -4.89
C TYR A 87 -35.10 -6.30 -5.59
N THR A 88 -35.15 -6.41 -6.91
CA THR A 88 -36.38 -6.15 -7.66
C THR A 88 -37.17 -7.44 -7.77
N ILE A 89 -38.41 -7.41 -7.28
CA ILE A 89 -39.38 -8.53 -7.38
C ILE A 89 -39.71 -8.84 -8.87
N MET A 90 -39.36 -7.93 -9.80
CA MET A 90 -39.65 -8.04 -11.23
C MET A 90 -38.84 -9.10 -11.99
N ARG A 91 -37.94 -9.84 -11.33
CA ARG A 91 -37.30 -11.03 -11.91
C ARG A 91 -37.49 -12.23 -10.98
N SER A 92 -38.56 -12.99 -11.20
CA SER A 92 -38.70 -14.33 -10.62
C SER A 92 -37.50 -15.18 -11.04
N ALA A 93 -36.89 -15.91 -10.11
CA ALA A 93 -35.92 -16.93 -10.47
C ALA A 93 -36.64 -17.95 -11.37
N ILE A 94 -36.21 -18.07 -12.62
CA ILE A 94 -36.71 -19.12 -13.50
C ILE A 94 -36.33 -20.44 -12.83
N SER A 95 -37.32 -21.15 -12.30
CA SER A 95 -37.09 -22.49 -11.78
C SER A 95 -36.65 -23.36 -12.96
N ALA A 96 -35.59 -24.15 -12.79
CA ALA A 96 -35.04 -25.00 -13.84
C ALA A 96 -36.05 -26.02 -14.41
N ASN A 97 -37.23 -26.15 -13.79
CA ASN A 97 -38.31 -27.05 -14.20
C ASN A 97 -39.08 -26.53 -15.44
N GLU A 98 -39.08 -25.23 -15.71
CA GLU A 98 -39.95 -24.62 -16.74
C GLU A 98 -39.29 -24.43 -18.12
N GLN A 99 -38.04 -24.87 -18.29
CA GLN A 99 -37.30 -24.78 -19.57
C GLN A 99 -37.15 -26.15 -20.26
N GLN A 100 -38.17 -26.99 -20.31
CA GLN A 100 -38.22 -28.10 -21.29
C GLN A 100 -39.69 -28.45 -21.57
N HIS A 101 -40.26 -27.91 -22.66
CA HIS A 101 -41.38 -28.53 -23.33
C HIS A 101 -41.34 -28.29 -24.83
#